data_AF-A0A3A9J7B6-F1
#
_entry.id   AF-A0A3A9J7B6-F1
#
_cell.length_a   1.000
_cell.length_b   1.000
_cell.length_c   1.000
_cell.angle_alpha   90.00
_cell.angle_beta   90.00
_cell.angle_gamma   90.00
#
_symmetry.space_group_name_H-M   'P 1'
#
loop_
_entity.id
_entity.type
_entity.pdbx_description
1 polymer ?
#
loop_
_entity_poly.entity_id
_entity_poly.type
_entity_poly.pdbx_seq_one_letter_code
_entity_poly.pdbx_strand_id
1 'polypeptide(L)'
;MLTAAERDLLRREFCVRFGSPPRLADGIHLRVWRTGPLAGQPKIPAAVQSMVDRGLMTVAAGSSHMARAYFTETGLAALRWLASQRRGLDPVQFAHVRQELGLEAVTSAEPKDSAGA
;
A
#
# COMPACT_ATOMS: atom_id res chain seq x y z
N MET A 1 6.19 8.14 10.85
CA MET A 1 7.01 6.90 10.83
C MET A 1 6.13 5.68 11.05
N LEU A 2 6.30 4.59 10.29
CA LEU A 2 5.51 3.36 10.44
C LEU A 2 6.12 2.43 11.50
N THR A 3 5.30 1.70 12.25
CA THR A 3 5.73 0.71 13.25
C THR A 3 6.16 -0.61 12.58
N ALA A 4 6.74 -1.54 13.34
CA ALA A 4 7.12 -2.85 12.81
C ALA A 4 5.90 -3.65 12.31
N ALA A 5 4.83 -3.70 13.10
CA ALA A 5 3.61 -4.42 12.72
C ALA A 5 2.93 -3.84 11.47
N GLU A 6 2.94 -2.50 11.32
CA GLU A 6 2.42 -1.83 10.12
C GLU A 6 3.24 -2.17 8.89
N ARG A 7 4.58 -2.13 8.99
CA ARG A 7 5.47 -2.50 7.88
C ARG A 7 5.28 -3.96 7.47
N ASP A 8 5.15 -4.86 8.44
CA ASP A 8 4.94 -6.28 8.15
C ASP A 8 3.58 -6.55 7.50
N LEU A 9 2.53 -5.84 7.91
CA LEU A 9 1.25 -5.87 7.21
C LEU A 9 1.41 -5.39 5.77
N LEU A 10 2.02 -4.22 5.54
CA LEU A 10 2.20 -3.65 4.19
C LEU A 10 2.97 -4.60 3.28
N ARG A 11 4.03 -5.23 3.78
CA ARG A 11 4.79 -6.23 3.04
C ARG A 11 3.93 -7.43 2.67
N ARG A 12 3.05 -7.89 3.57
CA ARG A 12 2.16 -9.04 3.30
C ARG A 12 1.05 -8.69 2.32
N GLU A 13 0.49 -7.49 2.38
CA GLU A 13 -0.63 -7.09 1.51
C GLU A 13 -0.15 -6.70 0.11
N PHE A 14 0.99 -6.01 0.00
CA PHE A 14 1.49 -5.50 -1.28
C PHE A 14 2.60 -6.34 -1.91
N CYS A 15 2.96 -7.48 -1.32
CA CYS A 15 3.86 -8.42 -2.00
C CYS A 15 3.14 -9.06 -3.19
N VAL A 16 3.81 -9.12 -4.34
CA VAL A 16 3.35 -9.88 -5.50
C VAL A 16 3.38 -11.36 -5.13
N ARG A 17 2.21 -12.03 -5.11
CA ARG A 17 2.09 -13.47 -4.81
C ARG A 17 1.62 -14.31 -5.99
N PHE A 18 0.71 -13.79 -6.82
CA PHE A 18 0.04 -14.57 -7.87
C PHE A 18 -0.17 -13.76 -9.16
N GLY A 19 0.93 -13.37 -9.80
CA GLY A 19 0.91 -12.73 -11.12
C GLY A 19 0.63 -11.22 -11.07
N SER A 20 -0.60 -10.81 -10.77
CA SER A 20 -0.94 -9.39 -10.77
C SER A 20 -0.39 -8.67 -9.54
N PRO A 21 0.38 -7.57 -9.71
CA PRO A 21 0.80 -6.76 -8.58
C PRO A 21 -0.43 -6.08 -7.95
N PRO A 22 -0.55 -6.10 -6.61
CA PRO A 22 -1.61 -5.37 -5.90
C PRO A 22 -1.39 -3.86 -6.03
N ARG A 23 -2.47 -3.09 -6.22
CA ARG A 23 -2.39 -1.64 -6.37
C ARG A 23 -2.71 -0.92 -5.06
N LEU A 24 -2.04 0.21 -4.81
CA LEU A 24 -2.33 1.04 -3.64
C LEU A 24 -3.75 1.62 -3.73
N ALA A 25 -4.19 1.95 -4.95
CA ALA A 25 -5.52 2.49 -5.23
C ALA A 25 -6.66 1.51 -4.89
N ASP A 26 -6.41 0.20 -4.95
CA ASP A 26 -7.43 -0.81 -4.66
C ASP A 26 -7.69 -0.97 -3.16
N GLY A 27 -6.78 -0.44 -2.32
CA GLY A 27 -6.84 -0.53 -0.86
C GLY A 27 -6.63 -1.95 -0.32
N ILE A 28 -6.67 -2.07 1.01
CA ILE A 28 -6.59 -3.35 1.71
C ILE A 28 -8.00 -3.88 1.94
N HIS A 29 -8.28 -5.10 1.49
CA HIS A 29 -9.58 -5.74 1.69
C HIS A 29 -9.74 -6.19 3.15
N LEU A 30 -10.80 -5.72 3.79
CA LEU A 30 -11.20 -6.10 5.13
C LEU A 30 -12.37 -7.08 5.07
N ARG A 31 -12.27 -8.17 5.83
CA ARG A 31 -13.39 -9.09 6.01
C ARG A 31 -14.48 -8.40 6.82
N VAL A 32 -15.73 -8.75 6.59
CA VAL A 32 -16.87 -8.22 7.36
C VAL A 32 -17.42 -9.32 8.28
N TRP A 33 -17.91 -8.95 9.46
CA TRP A 33 -18.68 -9.86 10.31
C TRP A 33 -19.98 -10.26 9.59
N ARG A 34 -20.18 -11.55 9.32
CA ARG A 34 -21.38 -12.03 8.62
C ARG A 34 -22.61 -12.12 9.53
N THR A 35 -22.40 -12.38 10.82
CA THR A 35 -23.46 -12.63 11.81
C THR A 35 -23.04 -12.10 13.18
N GLY A 36 -24.00 -12.02 14.11
CA GLY A 36 -23.80 -11.56 15.48
C GLY A 36 -23.95 -10.05 15.67
N PRO A 37 -23.67 -9.52 16.88
CA PRO A 37 -23.89 -8.11 17.22
C PRO A 37 -23.08 -7.12 16.36
N LEU A 38 -21.98 -7.59 15.78
CA LEU A 38 -21.11 -6.80 14.91
C LEU A 38 -21.38 -7.03 13.42
N ALA A 39 -22.47 -7.73 13.05
CA ALA A 39 -22.79 -8.04 11.67
C ALA A 39 -22.80 -6.78 10.79
N GLY A 40 -22.20 -6.88 9.60
CA GLY A 40 -22.02 -5.75 8.68
C GLY A 40 -20.82 -4.85 9.00
N GLN A 41 -20.17 -5.01 10.15
CA GLN A 41 -18.99 -4.21 10.51
C GLN A 41 -17.69 -4.82 9.98
N PRO A 42 -16.72 -4.00 9.55
CA PRO A 42 -15.40 -4.46 9.14
C PRO A 42 -14.63 -5.08 10.31
N LYS A 43 -13.98 -6.22 10.04
CA LYS A 43 -12.97 -6.82 10.90
C LYS A 43 -11.65 -6.13 10.64
N ILE A 44 -11.34 -5.13 11.45
CA ILE A 44 -10.12 -4.33 11.33
C ILE A 44 -8.98 -5.04 12.10
N PRO A 45 -7.91 -5.53 11.44
CA PRO A 45 -6.73 -6.04 12.14
C PRO A 45 -6.04 -4.94 12.95
N ALA A 46 -5.37 -5.28 14.05
CA ALA A 46 -4.73 -4.31 14.94
C ALA A 46 -3.76 -3.35 14.22
N ALA A 47 -3.00 -3.84 13.22
CA ALA A 47 -2.11 -3.01 12.42
C ALA A 47 -2.87 -2.01 11.53
N VAL A 48 -4.02 -2.40 10.96
CA VAL A 48 -4.89 -1.47 10.21
C VAL A 48 -5.52 -0.47 11.18
N GLN A 49 -6.00 -0.91 12.34
CA GLN A 49 -6.59 -0.03 13.36
C GLN A 49 -5.59 1.05 13.78
N SER A 50 -4.34 0.67 14.10
CA SER A 50 -3.26 1.61 14.39
C SER A 50 -3.06 2.65 13.28
N MET A 51 -3.09 2.23 12.02
CA MET A 51 -2.96 3.17 10.89
C MET A 51 -4.17 4.09 10.75
N VAL A 52 -5.38 3.59 11.03
CA VAL A 52 -6.62 4.39 11.03
C VAL A 52 -6.61 5.42 12.15
N ASP A 53 -6.30 5.00 13.38
CA ASP A 53 -6.22 5.88 14.57
C ASP A 53 -5.21 7.01 14.38
N ARG A 54 -4.17 6.76 13.57
CA ARG A 54 -3.10 7.71 13.24
C ARG A 54 -3.36 8.51 11.96
N GLY A 55 -4.54 8.34 11.34
CA GLY A 55 -4.93 9.06 10.13
C GLY A 55 -4.15 8.68 8.87
N LEU A 56 -3.47 7.53 8.85
CA LEU A 56 -2.74 7.00 7.69
C LEU A 56 -3.65 6.24 6.73
N MET A 57 -4.76 5.70 7.23
CA MET A 57 -5.77 5.02 6.42
C MET A 57 -7.17 5.46 6.84
N THR A 58 -8.11 5.34 5.91
CA THR A 58 -9.54 5.44 6.18
C THR A 58 -10.22 4.13 5.79
N VAL A 59 -11.24 3.73 6.53
CA VAL A 59 -12.03 2.52 6.22
C VAL A 59 -13.32 2.95 5.56
N ALA A 60 -13.50 2.53 4.31
CA ALA A 60 -14.79 2.60 3.65
C ALA A 60 -15.50 1.26 3.83
N ALA A 61 -16.63 1.29 4.55
CA ALA A 61 -17.60 0.21 4.44
C ALA A 61 -18.23 0.30 3.04
N GLY A 62 -18.00 -0.72 2.22
CA GLY A 62 -18.63 -0.84 0.90
C GLY A 62 -20.02 -1.44 1.06
N SER A 63 -20.29 -2.53 0.33
CA SER A 63 -21.52 -3.32 0.53
C SER A 63 -21.49 -4.09 1.85
N SER A 64 -22.63 -4.70 2.22
CA SER A 64 -22.81 -5.53 3.42
C SER A 64 -21.78 -6.65 3.63
N HIS A 65 -20.95 -6.95 2.62
CA HIS A 65 -19.95 -8.02 2.65
C HIS A 65 -18.53 -7.57 2.31
N MET A 66 -18.32 -6.30 1.98
CA MET A 66 -17.02 -5.80 1.59
C MET A 66 -16.71 -4.49 2.31
N ALA A 67 -15.56 -4.45 2.97
CA ALA A 67 -14.99 -3.21 3.47
C ALA A 67 -13.55 -3.10 2.99
N ARG A 68 -13.09 -1.87 2.75
CA ARG A 68 -11.74 -1.60 2.30
C ARG A 68 -11.11 -0.49 3.11
N ALA A 69 -9.82 -0.65 3.40
CA ALA A 69 -9.00 0.41 3.96
C ALA A 69 -8.20 1.07 2.83
N TYR A 70 -8.32 2.37 2.68
CA TYR A 70 -7.61 3.17 1.69
C TYR A 70 -6.58 4.05 2.37
N PHE A 71 -5.44 4.29 1.71
CA PHE A 71 -4.45 5.24 2.22
C PHE A 71 -4.98 6.67 2.12
N THR A 72 -4.74 7.45 3.17
CA THR A 72 -4.86 8.91 3.11
C THR A 72 -3.62 9.49 2.45
N GLU A 73 -3.62 10.80 2.18
CA GLU A 73 -2.41 11.50 1.73
C GLU A 73 -1.26 11.34 2.73
N THR A 74 -1.55 11.43 4.03
CA THR A 74 -0.57 11.19 5.11
C THR A 74 -0.04 9.76 5.08
N GLY A 75 -0.91 8.78 4.81
CA GLY A 75 -0.51 7.38 4.63
C GLY A 75 0.42 7.17 3.43
N LEU A 76 0.08 7.76 2.29
CA LEU A 76 0.91 7.73 1.09
C LEU A 76 2.26 8.41 1.33
N ALA A 77 2.30 9.54 2.04
CA ALA A 77 3.55 10.19 2.43
C ALA A 77 4.41 9.29 3.34
N ALA A 78 3.80 8.61 4.31
CA ALA A 78 4.48 7.64 5.16
C ALA A 78 5.02 6.44 4.35
N LEU A 79 4.27 5.99 3.36
CA LEU A 79 4.68 4.90 2.47
C LEU A 79 5.82 5.34 1.53
N ARG A 80 5.78 6.57 0.99
CA ARG A 80 6.90 7.15 0.22
C ARG A 80 8.17 7.20 1.04
N TRP A 81 8.07 7.68 2.28
CA TRP A 81 9.19 7.72 3.19
C TRP A 81 9.74 6.31 3.49
N LEU A 82 8.88 5.30 3.65
CA LEU A 82 9.32 3.91 3.85
C LEU A 82 10.04 3.37 2.61
N ALA A 83 9.46 3.58 1.43
CA ALA A 83 9.97 3.10 0.16
C ALA A 83 11.29 3.78 -0.24
N SER A 84 11.58 5.01 0.24
CA SER A 84 12.88 5.66 0.03
C SER A 84 13.99 5.07 0.90
N GLN A 85 13.67 4.31 1.95
CA GLN A 85 14.68 3.67 2.80
C GLN A 85 15.22 2.40 2.15
N ARG A 86 16.55 2.24 2.15
CA ARG A 86 17.26 1.05 1.62
C ARG A 86 16.77 -0.28 2.21
N ARG A 87 16.26 -0.29 3.45
CA ARG A 87 15.75 -1.50 4.15
C ARG A 87 14.25 -1.45 4.44
N GLY A 88 13.53 -0.48 3.89
CA GLY A 88 12.11 -0.29 4.15
C GLY A 88 11.27 -1.32 3.40
N LEU A 89 11.31 -1.27 2.08
CA LEU A 89 10.71 -2.24 1.16
C LEU A 89 11.79 -2.74 0.19
N ASP A 90 11.78 -4.03 -0.11
CA ASP A 90 12.68 -4.59 -1.12
C ASP A 90 12.41 -3.90 -2.49
N PRO A 91 13.41 -3.26 -3.11
CA PRO A 91 13.17 -2.45 -4.30
C PRO A 91 12.74 -3.27 -5.52
N VAL A 92 13.08 -4.55 -5.58
CA VAL A 92 12.72 -5.44 -6.69
C VAL A 92 11.31 -6.00 -6.46
N GLN A 93 11.03 -6.52 -5.27
CA GLN A 93 9.74 -7.11 -4.93
C GLN A 93 8.60 -6.08 -4.92
N PHE A 94 8.91 -4.84 -4.53
CA PHE A 94 7.95 -3.74 -4.41
C PHE A 94 8.14 -2.66 -5.50
N ALA A 95 8.74 -2.99 -6.63
CA ALA A 95 8.93 -2.06 -7.75
C ALA A 95 7.61 -1.38 -8.20
N HIS A 96 6.52 -2.14 -8.26
CA HIS A 96 5.19 -1.62 -8.59
C HIS A 96 4.69 -0.56 -7.59
N VAL A 97 4.90 -0.79 -6.29
CA VAL A 97 4.56 0.19 -5.23
C VAL A 97 5.39 1.46 -5.41
N ARG A 98 6.68 1.33 -5.72
CA ARG A 98 7.56 2.48 -5.95
C ARG A 98 7.12 3.30 -7.17
N GLN A 99 6.73 2.62 -8.24
CA GLN A 99 6.20 3.24 -9.46
C GLN A 99 4.89 4.00 -9.17
N GLU A 100 3.93 3.37 -8.48
CA GLU A 100 2.67 4.03 -8.09
C GLU A 100 2.89 5.25 -7.18
N LEU A 101 3.95 5.23 -6.38
CA LEU A 101 4.32 6.34 -5.49
C LEU A 101 5.13 7.45 -6.18
N GLY A 102 5.54 7.26 -7.44
CA GLY A 102 6.39 8.18 -8.20
C GLY A 102 7.85 8.19 -7.75
N LEU A 103 8.35 7.08 -7.20
CA LEU A 103 9.72 6.94 -6.68
C LEU A 103 10.69 6.23 -7.63
N GLU A 104 10.21 5.80 -8.80
CA GLU A 104 11.08 5.40 -9.89
C GLU A 104 11.80 6.66 -10.39
N ALA A 105 13.12 6.66 -10.29
CA ALA A 105 13.90 7.61 -11.06
C ALA A 105 13.55 7.35 -12.52
N VAL A 106 13.14 8.41 -13.22
CA VAL A 106 13.16 8.38 -14.68
C VAL A 106 14.62 8.14 -15.03
N THR A 107 15.03 6.89 -15.26
CA THR A 107 16.11 6.64 -16.21
C THR A 107 15.50 7.03 -17.54
N SER A 108 15.47 8.35 -17.79
CA SER A 108 15.40 8.88 -19.13
C SER A 108 16.65 8.31 -19.78
N ALA A 109 16.45 7.24 -20.55
CA ALA A 109 17.44 6.82 -21.51
C ALA A 109 17.81 8.07 -22.29
N GLU A 110 19.08 8.44 -22.23
CA GLU A 110 19.66 9.56 -22.94
C GLU A 110 19.17 9.54 -24.40
N PRO A 111 18.75 10.67 -24.98
CA PRO A 111 18.64 10.76 -26.42
C PRO A 111 20.04 10.52 -26.97
N LYS A 112 20.18 9.44 -27.74
CA LYS A 112 21.40 9.11 -28.47
C LYS A 112 21.55 10.08 -29.65
N ASP A 113 21.77 11.36 -29.34
CA ASP A 113 22.39 12.29 -30.25
C ASP A 113 23.88 11.98 -30.25
N SER A 114 24.31 11.20 -31.23
CA SER A 114 25.70 11.22 -31.69
C SER A 114 25.71 10.97 -33.18
N ALA A 115 25.81 12.08 -33.91
CA ALA A 115 26.29 12.12 -35.27
C ALA A 115 27.72 11.54 -35.38
N GLY A 116 28.06 11.06 -36.58
CA GLY A 116 29.43 11.06 -37.10
C GLY A 116 30.05 9.69 -37.31
N ALA A 117 29.96 9.16 -38.53
CA ALA A 117 31.05 9.23 -39.53
C ALA A 117 30.51 8.80 -40.90
#